data_AF-A0A968MES8-F1
#
_entry.id   AF-A0A968MES8-F1
#
_cell.length_a   1.000
_cell.length_b   1.000
_cell.length_c   1.000
_cell.angle_alpha   90.00
_cell.angle_beta   90.00
_cell.angle_gamma   90.00
#
_symmetry.space_group_name_H-M   'P 1'
#
loop_
_entity.id
_entity.type
_entity.pdbx_description
1 polymer ?
#
loop_
_entity_poly.entity_id
_entity_poly.type
_entity_poly.pdbx_seq_one_letter_code
_entity_poly.pdbx_strand_id
1 'polypeptide(L)'
;RGIQIGEQRGIQIGEQRGEQRGIQEGKAQLLLQLLHLKLGSLPAEVETRIRSLSVDSLELLAERILTLNALPDLIQWLEIH
;
A
#
# COMPACT_ATOMS: atom_id res chain seq x y z
N ARG A 1 4.05 -33.34 21.60
CA ARG A 1 4.13 -33.28 20.12
C ARG A 1 3.20 -32.20 19.53
N GLY A 2 1.94 -32.08 19.95
CA GLY A 2 1.03 -31.04 19.43
C GLY A 2 1.44 -29.59 19.73
N ILE A 3 1.96 -29.32 20.94
CA ILE A 3 2.37 -27.96 21.37
C ILE A 3 3.49 -27.40 20.47
N GLN A 4 4.55 -28.18 20.26
CA GLN A 4 5.69 -27.79 19.42
C GLN A 4 5.28 -27.49 17.96
N ILE A 5 4.32 -28.25 17.40
CA ILE A 5 3.78 -28.00 16.06
C ILE A 5 2.96 -26.69 16.04
N GLY A 6 2.19 -26.42 17.09
CA GLY A 6 1.43 -25.18 17.25
C GLY A 6 2.33 -23.94 17.31
N GLU A 7 3.41 -24.01 18.09
CA GLU A 7 4.39 -22.91 18.22
C GLU A 7 5.10 -22.63 16.88
N GLN A 8 5.59 -23.67 16.21
CA GLN A 8 6.25 -23.52 14.90
C GLN A 8 5.31 -22.91 13.85
N ARG A 9 4.06 -23.36 13.79
CA ARG A 9 3.05 -22.78 12.89
C ARG A 9 2.73 -21.34 13.23
N GLY A 10 2.63 -21.01 14.53
CA GLY A 10 2.36 -19.65 15.00
C GLY A 10 3.46 -18.66 14.57
N ILE A 11 4.72 -19.05 14.72
CA ILE A 11 5.88 -18.24 14.29
C ILE A 11 5.83 -18.03 12.78
N GLN A 12 5.69 -19.10 11.99
CA GLN A 12 5.65 -19.01 10.53
C GLN A 12 4.51 -18.11 10.02
N ILE A 13 3.31 -18.23 10.58
CA ILE A 13 2.17 -17.39 10.22
C ILE A 13 2.43 -15.93 10.63
N GLY A 14 3.04 -15.71 11.79
CA GLY A 14 3.40 -14.38 12.28
C GLY A 14 4.40 -13.67 11.37
N GLU A 15 5.46 -14.36 10.98
CA GLU A 15 6.50 -13.86 10.07
C GLU A 15 5.90 -13.52 8.70
N GLN A 16 5.14 -14.44 8.09
CA GLN A 16 4.50 -14.19 6.79
C GLN A 16 3.55 -12.99 6.83
N ARG A 17 2.72 -12.88 7.88
CA ARG A 17 1.82 -11.72 8.05
C ARG A 17 2.56 -10.43 8.32
N GLY A 18 3.69 -10.50 9.02
CA GLY A 18 4.56 -9.35 9.30
C GLY A 18 5.18 -8.82 8.01
N GLU A 19 5.78 -9.72 7.23
CA GLU A 19 6.40 -9.40 5.95
C GLU A 19 5.41 -8.79 4.95
N GLN A 20 4.23 -9.42 4.77
CA GLN A 20 3.20 -8.90 3.87
C GLN A 20 2.71 -7.50 4.26
N ARG A 21 2.51 -7.26 5.56
CA ARG A 21 2.12 -5.92 6.05
C ARG A 21 3.23 -4.91 5.85
N GLY A 22 4.48 -5.26 6.17
CA GLY A 22 5.63 -4.37 5.99
C GLY A 22 5.85 -3.97 4.53
N ILE A 23 5.66 -4.90 3.58
CA ILE A 23 5.74 -4.62 2.15
C ILE A 23 4.63 -3.63 1.74
N GLN A 24 3.40 -3.86 2.18
CA GLN A 24 2.26 -3.00 1.84
C GLN A 24 2.44 -1.58 2.42
N GLU A 25 2.77 -1.47 3.70
CA GLU A 25 2.97 -0.20 4.38
C GLU A 25 4.14 0.59 3.76
N GLY A 26 5.25 -0.08 3.46
CA GLY A 26 6.41 0.54 2.82
C GLY A 26 6.12 1.07 1.43
N LYS A 27 5.39 0.31 0.61
CA LYS A 27 4.97 0.76 -0.73
C LYS A 27 4.00 1.93 -0.66
N ALA A 28 3.01 1.88 0.22
CA ALA A 28 2.06 2.97 0.40
C ALA A 28 2.77 4.26 0.84
N GLN A 29 3.70 4.17 1.79
CA GLN A 29 4.48 5.31 2.25
C GLN A 29 5.30 5.94 1.12
N LEU A 30 6.02 5.11 0.34
CA LEU A 30 6.82 5.61 -0.77
C LEU A 30 5.95 6.31 -1.83
N LEU A 31 4.82 5.71 -2.20
CA LEU A 31 3.92 6.31 -3.18
C LEU A 31 3.33 7.63 -2.69
N LEU A 32 2.94 7.72 -1.41
CA LEU A 32 2.47 8.98 -0.84
C LEU A 32 3.52 10.08 -0.94
N GLN A 33 4.78 9.78 -0.61
CA GLN A 33 5.87 10.76 -0.74
C GLN A 33 6.03 11.21 -2.20
N LEU A 34 6.00 10.29 -3.17
CA LEU A 34 6.11 10.62 -4.60
C LEU A 34 4.91 11.43 -5.09
N LEU A 35 3.69 11.10 -4.66
CA LEU A 35 2.48 11.84 -5.00
C LEU A 35 2.47 13.23 -4.38
N HIS A 36 2.96 13.39 -3.14
CA HIS A 36 3.14 14.73 -2.54
C HIS A 36 4.14 15.57 -3.33
N LEU A 37 5.24 14.98 -3.80
CA LEU A 37 6.21 15.68 -4.63
C LEU A 37 5.63 16.09 -5.99
N LYS A 38 4.76 15.27 -6.58
CA LYS A 38 4.19 15.51 -7.91
C LYS A 38 2.97 16.43 -7.90
N LEU A 39 2.05 16.20 -6.97
CA LEU A 39 0.72 16.81 -6.93
C LEU A 39 0.57 17.84 -5.80
N GLY A 40 1.56 17.96 -4.92
CA GLY A 40 1.49 18.81 -3.73
C GLY A 40 0.68 18.16 -2.61
N SER A 41 0.04 18.96 -1.76
CA SER A 41 -0.74 18.47 -0.63
C SER A 41 -1.91 17.60 -1.09
N LEU A 42 -2.03 16.41 -0.51
CA LEU A 42 -3.15 15.50 -0.76
C LEU A 42 -4.20 15.61 0.38
N PRO A 43 -5.49 15.44 0.08
CA PRO A 43 -6.51 15.31 1.11
C PRO A 43 -6.26 14.08 1.99
N ALA A 44 -6.53 14.18 3.29
CA ALA A 44 -6.31 13.08 4.25
C ALA A 44 -7.07 11.79 3.89
N GLU A 45 -8.24 11.91 3.27
CA GLU A 45 -9.04 10.79 2.79
C GLU A 45 -8.33 10.02 1.66
N VAL A 46 -7.71 10.74 0.71
CA VAL A 46 -6.91 10.15 -0.36
C VAL A 46 -5.70 9.43 0.21
N GLU A 47 -5.01 10.04 1.19
CA GLU A 47 -3.88 9.38 1.84
C GLU A 47 -4.29 8.10 2.57
N THR A 48 -5.41 8.14 3.28
CA THR A 48 -5.97 7.00 3.99
C THR A 48 -6.35 5.89 3.01
N ARG A 49 -6.98 6.24 1.89
CA ARG A 49 -7.34 5.27 0.84
C ARG A 49 -6.09 4.59 0.27
N ILE A 50 -5.03 5.36 -0.05
CA ILE A 50 -3.77 4.79 -0.57
C ILE A 50 -3.13 3.84 0.44
N ARG A 51 -3.11 4.20 1.74
CA ARG A 51 -2.61 3.31 2.80
C ARG A 51 -3.40 2.02 2.96
N SER A 52 -4.64 1.98 2.48
CA SER A 52 -5.50 0.79 2.54
C SER A 52 -5.42 -0.09 1.29
N LEU A 53 -4.72 0.35 0.24
CA LEU A 53 -4.60 -0.40 -1.02
C LEU A 53 -3.80 -1.70 -0.81
N SER A 54 -4.17 -2.73 -1.58
CA SER A 54 -3.38 -3.95 -1.67
C SER A 54 -2.02 -3.68 -2.31
N VAL A 55 -1.08 -4.62 -2.13
CA VAL A 55 0.24 -4.55 -2.76
C VAL A 55 0.12 -4.43 -4.28
N ASP A 56 -0.79 -5.18 -4.91
CA ASP A 56 -1.01 -5.18 -6.36
C ASP A 56 -1.56 -3.82 -6.84
N SER A 57 -2.53 -3.25 -6.12
CA SER A 57 -3.06 -1.92 -6.44
C SER A 57 -2.00 -0.83 -6.26
N LEU A 58 -1.12 -0.96 -5.26
CA LEU A 58 0.01 -0.04 -5.08
C LEU A 58 1.00 -0.15 -6.25
N GLU A 59 1.29 -1.35 -6.74
CA GLU A 59 2.14 -1.54 -7.92
C GLU A 59 1.53 -0.90 -9.18
N LEU A 60 0.23 -1.11 -9.41
CA LEU A 60 -0.48 -0.47 -10.51
C LEU A 60 -0.45 1.07 -10.41
N LEU A 61 -0.62 1.61 -9.21
CA LEU A 61 -0.49 3.06 -8.99
C LEU A 61 0.93 3.56 -9.26
N ALA A 62 1.95 2.77 -8.90
CA ALA A 62 3.35 3.10 -9.16
C ALA A 62 3.64 3.27 -10.66
N GLU A 63 3.10 2.40 -11.52
CA GLU A 63 3.24 2.52 -12.97
C GLU A 63 2.60 3.81 -13.52
N ARG A 64 1.50 4.25 -12.89
CA ARG A 64 0.78 5.47 -13.30
C ARG A 64 1.39 6.74 -12.74
N ILE A 65 2.33 6.65 -11.81
CA ILE A 65 2.86 7.85 -11.12
C ILE A 65 3.47 8.85 -12.09
N LEU A 66 4.05 8.40 -13.20
CA LEU A 66 4.65 9.26 -14.22
C LEU A 66 3.60 9.91 -15.14
N THR A 67 2.42 9.31 -15.28
CA THR A 67 1.36 9.77 -16.19
C THR A 67 0.23 10.56 -15.52
N LEU A 68 0.13 10.54 -14.18
CA LEU A 68 -0.79 11.40 -13.42
C LEU A 68 -0.44 12.89 -13.62
N ASN A 69 -1.37 13.72 -14.10
CA ASN A 69 -1.12 15.14 -14.35
C ASN A 69 -1.66 16.03 -13.22
N ALA A 70 -2.73 15.60 -12.55
CA ALA A 70 -3.36 16.36 -11.48
C ALA A 70 -4.05 15.46 -10.44
N LEU A 71 -4.45 16.07 -9.30
CA LEU A 71 -5.19 15.39 -8.24
C LEU A 71 -6.49 14.71 -8.74
N PRO A 72 -7.29 15.30 -9.65
CA PRO A 72 -8.47 14.61 -10.20
C PRO A 72 -8.14 13.29 -10.90
N ASP A 73 -7.00 13.17 -11.58
CA ASP A 73 -6.59 11.91 -12.24
C ASP A 73 -6.35 10.80 -11.21
N LEU A 74 -5.79 11.16 -10.06
CA LEU A 74 -5.55 10.25 -8.95
C LEU A 74 -6.87 9.82 -8.30
N ILE A 75 -7.77 10.78 -8.05
CA ILE A 75 -9.09 10.49 -7.46
C ILE A 75 -9.87 9.56 -8.38
N GLN A 76 -9.94 9.86 -9.68
CA GLN A 76 -10.62 9.01 -10.65
C GLN A 76 -10.03 7.59 -10.67
N TRP A 77 -8.71 7.44 -10.59
CA TRP A 77 -8.09 6.13 -10.54
C TRP A 77 -8.50 5.34 -9.28
N LEU A 78 -8.55 6.02 -8.13
CA LEU A 78 -8.96 5.44 -6.83
C LEU A 78 -10.45 5.10 -6.75
N GLU A 79 -11.29 5.70 -7.57
CA GLU A 79 -12.72 5.35 -7.66
C GLU A 79 -12.96 4.05 -8.46
N ILE A 80 -12.07 3.77 -9.41
CA ILE A 80 -12.17 2.60 -10.29
C ILE A 80 -11.50 1.36 -9.66
N HIS A 81 -10.59 1.55 -8.69
CA HIS A 81 -9.78 0.50 -8.07
C HIS A 81 -9.96 0.41 -6.54
#